data_AF-A0ABD1QKU2-F1
#
_entry.id   AF-A0ABD1QKU2-F1
#
_cell.length_a   1.000
_cell.length_b   1.000
_cell.length_c   1.000
_cell.angle_alpha   90.00
_cell.angle_beta   90.00
_cell.angle_gamma   90.00
#
_symmetry.space_group_name_H-M   'P 1'
#
loop_
_entity.id
_entity.type
_entity.pdbx_description
1 polymer ?
#
loop_
_entity_poly.entity_id
_entity_poly.type
_entity_poly.pdbx_seq_one_letter_code
_entity_poly.pdbx_strand_id
1 'polypeptide(L)'
;MGGRKFAVLQCAEDSDYVKKIYGGYFGVFVQMLGEEGETWDMFKVSKGEFPKDNEIGEYDGFVITGSCNDAHGNDQWICKLLVLLKKLDAMKKKVLGICFGHQVFFYVLFQLS
;
A
#
# COMPACT_ATOMS: atom_id res chain seq x y z
N MET A 1 -12.21 -21.83 5.13
CA MET A 1 -12.51 -20.61 5.91
C MET A 1 -11.67 -19.52 5.28
N GLY A 2 -12.31 -18.56 4.58
CA GLY A 2 -11.60 -17.56 3.79
C GLY A 2 -10.85 -16.61 4.69
N GLY A 3 -9.52 -16.74 4.74
CA GLY A 3 -8.66 -15.75 5.40
C GLY A 3 -8.77 -14.41 4.69
N ARG A 4 -8.72 -13.31 5.45
CA ARG A 4 -8.73 -11.98 4.85
C ARG A 4 -7.42 -11.76 4.11
N LYS A 5 -7.49 -11.15 2.93
CA LYS A 5 -6.33 -10.91 2.08
C LYS A 5 -6.06 -9.42 1.93
N PHE A 6 -4.85 -8.99 2.21
CA PHE A 6 -4.44 -7.59 2.14
C PHE A 6 -3.24 -7.40 1.22
N ALA A 7 -3.12 -6.20 0.64
CA ALA A 7 -2.01 -5.86 -0.24
C ALA A 7 -1.29 -4.59 0.25
N VAL A 8 0.03 -4.61 0.26
CA VAL A 8 0.89 -3.46 0.55
C VAL A 8 1.43 -2.89 -0.75
N LEU A 9 1.05 -1.65 -1.09
CA LEU A 9 1.52 -0.87 -2.22
C LEU A 9 2.73 -0.03 -1.78
N GLN A 10 3.92 -0.56 -2.05
CA GLN A 10 5.19 0.06 -1.68
C GLN A 10 5.57 1.18 -2.65
N CYS A 11 5.55 2.42 -2.16
CA CYS A 11 5.83 3.62 -2.93
C CYS A 11 7.28 4.14 -2.79
N ALA A 12 8.11 3.51 -1.95
CA ALA A 12 9.53 3.80 -1.85
C ALA A 12 10.36 2.53 -1.70
N GLU A 13 11.59 2.56 -2.20
CA GLU A 13 12.56 1.54 -1.86
C GLU A 13 12.87 1.59 -0.37
N ASP A 14 13.07 0.42 0.23
CA ASP A 14 13.50 0.37 1.62
C ASP A 14 14.87 1.04 1.71
N SER A 15 14.95 2.09 2.52
CA SER A 15 16.22 2.61 3.01
C SER A 15 16.97 1.49 3.73
N ASP A 16 18.30 1.47 3.62
CA ASP A 16 19.16 0.52 4.33
C ASP A 16 18.87 0.49 5.85
N TYR A 17 18.43 1.61 6.42
CA TYR A 17 18.00 1.69 7.82
C TYR A 17 16.77 0.81 8.11
N VAL A 18 15.71 0.90 7.30
CA VAL A 18 14.46 0.17 7.51
C VAL A 18 14.62 -1.33 7.20
N LYS A 19 15.42 -1.66 6.18
CA LYS A 19 15.85 -3.03 5.90
C LYS A 19 16.55 -3.66 7.09
N LYS A 20 17.49 -2.93 7.70
CA LYS A 20 18.34 -3.45 8.77
C LYS A 20 17.62 -3.59 10.11
N ILE A 21 16.70 -2.68 10.44
CA ILE A 21 16.00 -2.70 11.74
C ILE A 21 14.72 -3.54 11.69
N TYR A 22 13.99 -3.51 10.57
CA TYR A 22 12.64 -4.09 10.51
C TYR A 22 12.44 -5.12 9.39
N GLY A 23 13.49 -5.51 8.66
CA GLY A 23 13.39 -6.43 7.52
C GLY A 23 12.72 -5.81 6.29
N GLY A 24 12.61 -4.47 6.23
CA GLY A 24 11.93 -3.73 5.17
C GLY A 24 10.51 -3.30 5.56
N TYR A 25 9.88 -2.46 4.74
CA TYR A 25 8.56 -1.91 5.01
C TYR A 25 7.48 -2.99 5.10
N PHE A 26 7.61 -4.08 4.35
CA PHE A 26 6.67 -5.20 4.41
C PHE A 26 6.58 -5.80 5.82
N GLY A 27 7.73 -6.06 6.43
CA GLY A 27 7.81 -6.65 7.77
C GLY A 27 7.16 -5.77 8.81
N VAL A 28 7.35 -4.45 8.74
CA VAL A 28 6.70 -3.48 9.64
C VAL A 28 5.18 -3.57 9.51
N PHE A 29 4.64 -3.53 8.29
CA PHE A 29 3.18 -3.49 8.10
C PHE A 29 2.51 -4.81 8.46
N VAL A 30 3.09 -5.95 8.09
CA VAL A 30 2.55 -7.25 8.50
C VAL A 30 2.63 -7.42 10.02
N GLN A 31 3.71 -6.96 10.67
CA GLN A 31 3.83 -7.06 12.12
C GLN A 31 2.90 -6.08 12.87
N MET A 32 2.59 -4.92 12.29
CA MET A 32 1.71 -3.91 12.91
C MET A 32 0.22 -4.16 12.66
N LEU A 33 -0.15 -4.68 11.49
CA LEU A 33 -1.54 -4.77 11.03
C LEU A 33 -2.02 -6.21 10.83
N GLY A 34 -1.12 -7.17 10.67
CA GLY A 34 -1.48 -8.55 10.39
C GLY A 34 -2.04 -9.26 11.62
N GLU A 35 -3.19 -9.91 11.44
CA GLU A 35 -3.79 -10.82 12.42
C GLU A 35 -3.63 -12.29 11.99
N GLU A 36 -3.80 -13.23 12.94
CA GLU A 36 -3.74 -14.66 12.63
C GLU A 36 -4.79 -15.06 11.58
N GLY A 37 -4.36 -15.75 10.52
CA GLY A 37 -5.22 -16.18 9.42
C GLY A 37 -5.38 -15.17 8.28
N GLU A 38 -4.67 -14.04 8.32
CA GLU A 38 -4.61 -13.08 7.23
C GLU A 38 -3.46 -13.37 6.27
N THR A 39 -3.67 -13.11 4.97
CA THR A 39 -2.65 -13.22 3.94
C THR A 39 -2.29 -11.84 3.43
N TRP A 40 -0.99 -11.55 3.32
CA TRP A 40 -0.48 -10.24 2.93
C TRP A 40 0.42 -10.37 1.71
N ASP A 41 0.12 -9.63 0.65
CA ASP A 41 0.95 -9.52 -0.55
C ASP A 41 1.60 -8.14 -0.66
N MET A 42 2.72 -8.05 -1.37
CA MET A 42 3.45 -6.79 -1.57
C MET A 42 3.61 -6.46 -3.06
N PHE A 43 3.27 -5.23 -3.42
CA PHE A 43 3.44 -4.69 -4.76
C PHE A 43 4.34 -3.47 -4.73
N LYS A 44 5.48 -3.51 -5.43
CA LYS A 44 6.41 -2.37 -5.53
C LYS A 44 5.91 -1.42 -6.61
N VAL A 45 4.90 -0.63 -6.27
CA VAL A 45 4.30 0.31 -7.22
C VAL A 45 5.31 1.35 -7.70
N SER A 46 6.31 1.71 -6.89
CA SER A 46 7.44 2.56 -7.29
C SER A 46 8.29 1.96 -8.42
N LYS A 47 8.30 0.63 -8.57
CA LYS A 47 8.97 -0.09 -9.67
C LYS A 47 8.04 -0.45 -10.82
N GLY A 48 6.78 0.00 -10.77
CA GLY A 48 5.78 -0.33 -11.77
C GLY A 48 5.10 -1.69 -11.55
N GLU A 49 5.31 -2.32 -10.39
CA GLU A 49 4.65 -3.58 -10.03
C GLU A 49 3.31 -3.28 -9.36
N PHE A 50 2.21 -3.61 -10.03
CA PHE A 50 0.84 -3.39 -9.57
C PHE A 50 0.06 -4.72 -9.58
N PRO A 51 -0.96 -4.88 -8.71
CA PRO A 51 -1.87 -6.01 -8.81
C PRO A 51 -2.61 -6.00 -10.15
N LYS A 52 -2.89 -7.17 -10.73
CA LYS A 52 -3.71 -7.25 -11.94
C LYS A 52 -5.16 -6.91 -11.59
N ASP A 53 -5.88 -6.32 -12.53
CA ASP A 53 -7.29 -5.95 -12.34
C ASP A 53 -8.17 -7.10 -11.83
N ASN A 54 -7.90 -8.33 -12.30
CA ASN A 54 -8.65 -9.52 -11.90
C ASN A 54 -8.34 -9.98 -10.45
N GLU A 55 -7.18 -9.61 -9.91
CA GLU A 55 -6.72 -9.99 -8.56
C GLU A 55 -7.17 -8.97 -7.51
N ILE A 56 -7.44 -7.71 -7.91
CA ILE A 56 -7.90 -6.64 -7.02
C ILE A 56 -9.14 -7.04 -6.21
N GLY A 57 -10.05 -7.81 -6.83
CA GLY A 57 -11.27 -8.29 -6.20
C GLY A 57 -11.03 -9.21 -5.00
N GLU A 58 -9.91 -9.94 -5.00
CA GLU A 58 -9.54 -10.93 -3.98
C GLU A 58 -9.04 -10.30 -2.67
N TYR A 59 -8.64 -9.02 -2.69
CA TYR A 59 -8.16 -8.32 -1.51
C TYR A 59 -9.29 -7.63 -0.75
N ASP A 60 -9.33 -7.82 0.56
CA ASP A 60 -10.21 -7.12 1.50
C ASP A 60 -9.77 -5.68 1.75
N GLY A 61 -8.48 -5.38 1.59
CA GLY A 61 -7.95 -4.04 1.75
C GLY A 61 -6.52 -3.85 1.25
N PHE A 62 -6.14 -2.58 1.16
CA PHE A 62 -4.85 -2.13 0.63
C PHE A 62 -4.19 -1.17 1.60
N VAL A 63 -2.87 -1.27 1.74
CA VAL A 63 -2.03 -0.35 2.52
C VAL A 63 -1.06 0.33 1.57
N ILE A 64 -0.92 1.64 1.63
CA ILE A 64 -0.03 2.42 0.78
C ILE A 64 1.10 2.96 1.64
N THR A 65 2.34 2.61 1.30
CA THR A 65 3.51 3.07 2.06
C THR A 65 3.90 4.49 1.65
N GLY A 66 4.41 5.25 2.60
CA GLY A 66 5.02 6.56 2.36
C GLY A 66 6.31 6.43 1.58
N SER A 67 6.73 7.55 0.99
CA SER A 67 8.00 7.67 0.29
C SER A 67 8.86 8.77 0.89
N CYS A 68 10.14 8.50 1.09
CA CYS A 68 11.16 9.54 1.36
C CYS A 68 11.61 10.24 0.07
N ASN A 69 11.21 9.73 -1.10
CA ASN A 69 11.63 10.27 -2.38
C ASN A 69 10.74 11.47 -2.72
N ASP A 70 11.40 12.58 -3.06
CA ASP A 70 10.83 13.83 -3.52
C ASP A 70 9.53 13.62 -4.32
N ALA A 71 8.46 14.29 -3.89
CA ALA A 71 7.14 14.31 -4.54
C ALA A 71 7.14 15.02 -5.91
N HIS A 72 8.31 15.10 -6.58
CA HIS A 72 8.57 15.93 -7.75
C HIS A 72 8.94 15.14 -9.01
N GLY A 73 8.96 13.81 -8.96
CA GLY A 73 9.10 12.98 -10.15
C GLY A 73 7.77 12.89 -10.89
N ASN A 74 7.73 13.32 -12.16
CA ASN A 74 6.58 13.18 -13.05
C ASN A 74 6.44 11.70 -13.51
N ASP A 75 6.43 10.79 -12.54
CA ASP A 75 6.65 9.38 -12.77
C ASP A 75 5.34 8.66 -13.10
N GLN A 76 5.37 7.89 -14.18
CA GLN A 76 4.22 7.17 -14.71
C GLN A 76 3.54 6.25 -13.67
N TRP A 77 4.30 5.80 -12.66
CA TRP A 77 3.76 4.97 -11.59
C TRP A 77 2.80 5.74 -10.66
N ILE A 78 3.00 7.04 -10.46
CA ILE A 78 2.10 7.88 -9.65
C ILE A 78 0.75 8.00 -10.35
N CYS A 79 0.75 8.26 -11.66
CA CYS A 79 -0.48 8.29 -12.46
C CYS A 79 -1.20 6.92 -12.41
N LYS A 80 -0.48 5.81 -12.51
CA LYS A 80 -1.06 4.46 -12.38
C LYS A 80 -1.62 4.21 -10.97
N LEU A 81 -0.93 4.65 -9.93
CA LEU A 81 -1.40 4.53 -8.55
C LEU A 81 -2.69 5.32 -8.32
N LEU A 82 -2.80 6.54 -8.86
CA LEU A 82 -4.04 7.33 -8.80
C LEU A 82 -5.20 6.64 -9.52
N VAL A 83 -4.95 6.01 -10.68
CA VAL A 83 -5.97 5.23 -11.40
C VAL A 83 -6.39 4.00 -10.58
N LEU A 84 -5.44 3.28 -9.98
CA LEU A 84 -5.74 2.16 -9.09
C LEU A 84 -6.59 2.61 -7.90
N LEU A 85 -6.20 3.70 -7.23
CA LEU A 85 -6.95 4.27 -6.10
C LEU A 85 -8.40 4.60 -6.45
N LYS A 86 -8.64 5.21 -7.63
CA LYS A 86 -10.01 5.47 -8.12
C LYS A 86 -10.80 4.18 -8.35
N LYS A 87 -10.16 3.12 -8.84
CA LYS A 87 -10.80 1.80 -9.00
C LYS A 87 -11.15 1.20 -7.65
N LEU A 88 -10.24 1.25 -6.68
CA LEU A 88 -10.46 0.74 -5.32
C LEU A 88 -11.62 1.47 -4.63
N ASP A 89 -11.70 2.79 -4.80
CA ASP A 89 -12.81 3.62 -4.31
C ASP A 89 -14.15 3.23 -4.96
N ALA A 90 -14.20 3.09 -6.28
CA ALA A 90 -15.38 2.64 -7.00
C ALA A 90 -15.85 1.23 -6.55
N MET A 91 -14.91 0.38 -6.13
CA MET A 91 -15.17 -0.95 -5.57
C MET A 91 -15.44 -0.95 -4.06
N LYS A 92 -15.46 0.22 -3.41
CA LYS A 92 -15.59 0.39 -1.94
C LYS A 92 -14.60 -0.46 -1.14
N LYS A 93 -13.39 -0.64 -1.65
CA LYS A 93 -12.31 -1.37 -0.96
C LYS A 93 -11.70 -0.49 0.14
N LYS A 94 -11.23 -1.12 1.21
CA LYS A 94 -10.54 -0.41 2.32
C LYS A 94 -9.13 -0.05 1.88
N VAL A 95 -8.73 1.21 2.05
CA VAL A 95 -7.38 1.69 1.71
C VAL A 95 -6.81 2.45 2.90
N LEU A 96 -5.58 2.14 3.32
CA LEU A 96 -4.87 2.81 4.41
C LEU A 96 -3.57 3.41 3.89
N GLY A 97 -3.40 4.73 3.96
CA GLY A 97 -2.14 5.39 3.60
C GLY A 97 -1.27 5.66 4.83
N ILE A 98 0.00 5.25 4.81
CA ILE A 98 0.94 5.47 5.92
C ILE A 98 2.16 6.23 5.39
N CYS A 99 2.19 7.56 5.54
CA CYS A 99 3.31 8.40 5.11
C CYS A 99 4.40 8.49 6.20
N PHE A 100 5.68 8.32 5.85
CA PHE A 100 6.81 8.52 6.77
C PHE A 100 7.79 9.52 6.14
N GLY A 101 7.64 10.80 6.50
CA GLY A 101 8.45 11.90 5.98
C GLY A 101 7.58 13.11 5.65
N HIS A 102 7.64 14.15 6.49
CA HIS A 102 6.90 15.42 6.38
C HIS A 102 5.36 15.32 6.50
N GLN A 103 4.90 15.23 7.76
CA GLN A 103 3.62 15.80 8.25
C GLN A 103 2.32 15.56 7.44
N VAL A 104 2.00 14.34 7.01
CA VAL A 104 0.59 14.05 6.72
C VAL A 104 0.19 12.65 7.18
N PHE A 105 -0.40 12.59 8.38
CA PHE A 105 -1.30 11.50 8.77
C PHE A 105 -2.56 11.61 7.90
N PHE A 106 -2.56 11.01 6.70
CA PHE A 106 -3.81 10.85 5.94
C PHE A 106 -4.47 9.54 6.39
N TYR A 107 -5.29 9.61 7.43
CA TYR A 107 -6.33 8.62 7.65
C TYR A 107 -7.35 8.78 6.52
N VAL A 108 -7.08 8.17 5.36
CA VAL A 108 -8.11 7.99 4.34
C VAL A 108 -8.97 6.81 4.78
N LEU A 109 -9.79 7.01 5.81
CA LEU A 109 -10.98 6.20 5.97
C LEU A 109 -11.94 6.68 4.88
N PHE A 110 -11.91 6.04 3.71
CA PHE A 110 -13.01 6.15 2.74
C PHE A 110 -14.23 5.43 3.32
N GLN A 111 -14.86 6.08 4.29
CA GLN A 111 -16.25 5.85 4.65
C GLN A 111 -17.05 6.88 3.85
N LEU A 112 -17.30 6.61 2.57
CA LEU A 112 -18.29 7.38 1.82
C LEU A 112 -19.64 6.67 1.93
N SER A 113 -20.56 7.46 2.45
CA SER A 113 -21.97 7.21 2.75
C SER A 113 -22.73 6.63 1.57
#